data_AF-A0A413F7A8-F1
#
_entry.id   AF-A0A413F7A8-F1
#
_cell.length_a   1.000
_cell.length_b   1.000
_cell.length_c   1.000
_cell.angle_alpha   90.00
_cell.angle_beta   90.00
_cell.angle_gamma   90.00
#
_symmetry.space_group_name_H-M   'P 1'
#
loop_
_entity.id
_entity.type
_entity.pdbx_description
1 polymer ?
#
loop_
_entity_poly.entity_id
_entity_poly.type
_entity_poly.pdbx_seq_one_letter_code
_entity_poly.pdbx_strand_id
1 'polypeptide(L)'
;MARESGGGKVNIGAASLVLIFIVLCLATFGLLSLSSAKGDLSLAERQAEAVSAYYEADSKGQEWVRQVDAVLQEEMGHSDDSSSASDAVKARLGEIYHQDEGMVVTDIPMERGQSLRIELTLVCGEGMRYQIHSWYVYDSGQYEIDNSMPVWDGSSGA
;
A
#
# COMPACT_ATOMS: atom_id res chain seq x y z
N MET A 1 -30.29 -16.61 81.33
CA MET A 1 -29.31 -16.20 80.29
C MET A 1 -29.75 -16.85 78.98
N ALA A 2 -30.43 -16.09 78.11
CA ALA A 2 -30.84 -16.55 76.79
C ALA A 2 -29.88 -15.98 75.76
N ARG A 3 -29.17 -16.84 75.01
CA ARG A 3 -28.42 -16.43 73.81
C ARG A 3 -29.37 -16.59 72.63
N GLU A 4 -29.80 -15.47 72.07
CA GLU A 4 -30.52 -15.45 70.80
C GLU A 4 -29.59 -15.88 69.67
N SER A 5 -29.99 -16.94 68.95
CA SER A 5 -29.40 -17.36 67.69
C SER A 5 -29.99 -16.52 66.56
N GLY A 6 -29.27 -15.49 66.12
CA GLY A 6 -29.61 -14.71 64.93
C GLY A 6 -29.42 -15.53 63.66
N GLY A 7 -30.42 -16.31 63.28
CA GLY A 7 -30.48 -17.01 62.00
C GLY A 7 -30.68 -16.01 60.86
N GLY A 8 -29.60 -15.62 60.20
CA GLY A 8 -29.67 -14.80 58.99
C GLY A 8 -30.40 -15.56 57.88
N LYS A 9 -31.55 -15.07 57.43
CA LYS A 9 -32.23 -15.54 56.22
C LYS A 9 -31.28 -15.35 55.04
N VAL A 10 -30.65 -16.43 54.59
CA VAL A 10 -29.80 -16.43 53.40
C VAL A 10 -30.69 -16.10 52.20
N ASN A 11 -30.52 -14.91 51.62
CA ASN A 11 -31.21 -14.45 50.43
C ASN A 11 -30.67 -15.18 49.18
N ILE A 12 -30.91 -16.50 49.08
CA ILE A 12 -30.45 -17.38 47.99
C ILE A 12 -30.84 -16.83 46.60
N GLY A 13 -32.02 -16.21 46.49
CA GLY A 13 -32.48 -15.61 45.24
C GLY A 13 -31.63 -14.42 44.76
N ALA A 14 -31.18 -13.56 45.68
CA ALA A 14 -30.36 -12.40 45.32
C ALA A 14 -28.95 -12.81 44.88
N ALA A 15 -28.34 -13.78 45.58
CA ALA A 15 -27.03 -14.33 45.19
C ALA A 15 -27.08 -15.05 43.84
N SER A 16 -28.16 -15.79 43.55
CA SER A 16 -28.38 -16.46 42.26
C SER A 16 -28.54 -15.46 41.11
N LEU A 17 -29.25 -14.35 41.32
CA LEU A 17 -29.47 -13.32 40.30
C LEU A 17 -28.16 -12.62 39.94
N VAL A 18 -27.33 -12.28 40.94
CA VAL A 18 -25.99 -11.72 40.72
C VAL A 18 -25.11 -12.68 39.90
N LEU A 19 -25.14 -13.98 40.22
CA LEU A 19 -24.38 -14.99 39.48
C LEU A 19 -24.83 -15.07 38.01
N ILE A 20 -26.13 -15.11 37.75
CA ILE A 20 -26.68 -15.13 36.38
C ILE A 20 -26.23 -13.89 35.60
N PHE A 21 -26.32 -12.71 36.23
CA PHE A 21 -25.89 -11.46 35.61
C PHE A 21 -24.40 -11.48 35.24
N ILE A 22 -23.54 -11.94 36.15
CA ILE A 22 -22.10 -12.09 35.88
C ILE A 22 -21.85 -13.02 34.69
N VAL A 23 -22.55 -14.17 34.63
CA VAL A 23 -22.40 -15.12 33.52
C VAL A 23 -22.83 -14.49 32.20
N LEU A 24 -23.94 -13.76 32.17
CA LEU A 24 -24.38 -13.03 30.98
C LEU A 24 -23.35 -11.96 30.56
N CYS A 25 -22.82 -11.19 31.52
CA CYS A 25 -21.77 -10.23 31.25
C CYS A 25 -20.51 -10.89 30.67
N LEU A 26 -20.02 -11.97 31.28
CA LEU A 26 -18.86 -12.72 30.79
C LEU A 26 -19.09 -13.29 29.39
N ALA A 27 -20.30 -13.79 29.09
CA ALA A 27 -20.65 -14.25 27.76
C ALA A 27 -20.62 -13.12 26.73
N THR A 28 -21.21 -11.96 27.06
CA THR A 28 -21.18 -10.79 26.16
C THR A 28 -19.77 -10.26 25.93
N PHE A 29 -18.96 -10.13 26.98
CA PHE A 29 -17.56 -9.73 26.85
C PHE A 29 -16.73 -10.74 26.05
N GLY A 30 -16.97 -12.04 26.25
CA GLY A 30 -16.32 -13.10 25.48
C GLY A 30 -16.66 -13.02 23.99
N LEU A 31 -17.93 -12.78 23.65
CA LEU A 31 -18.36 -12.62 22.26
C LEU A 31 -17.77 -11.36 21.62
N LEU A 32 -17.76 -10.23 22.33
CA LEU A 32 -17.13 -9.00 21.84
C LEU A 32 -15.62 -9.18 21.63
N SER A 33 -14.93 -9.84 22.57
CA SER A 33 -13.50 -10.15 22.45
C SER A 33 -13.19 -11.01 21.23
N LEU A 34 -14.00 -12.05 20.98
CA LEU A 34 -13.85 -12.90 19.79
C LEU A 34 -14.15 -12.13 18.49
N SER A 35 -15.17 -11.28 18.49
CA SER A 35 -15.51 -10.46 17.31
C SER A 35 -14.37 -9.50 16.97
N SER A 36 -13.78 -8.84 17.98
CA SER A 36 -12.62 -7.97 17.78
C SER A 36 -11.41 -8.75 17.26
N ALA A 37 -11.08 -9.88 17.88
CA ALA A 37 -9.94 -10.70 17.45
C ALA A 37 -10.08 -11.20 15.99
N LYS A 38 -11.29 -11.52 15.53
CA LYS A 38 -11.55 -11.86 14.13
C LYS A 38 -11.36 -10.65 13.19
N GLY A 39 -11.77 -9.46 13.63
CA GLY A 39 -11.51 -8.22 12.90
C GLY A 39 -10.02 -7.95 12.74
N ASP A 40 -9.27 -8.06 13.85
CA ASP A 40 -7.81 -7.88 13.87
C ASP A 40 -7.11 -8.88 12.95
N LEU A 41 -7.52 -10.16 12.98
CA LEU A 41 -6.99 -11.18 12.07
C LEU A 41 -7.22 -10.82 10.60
N SER A 42 -8.44 -10.44 10.22
CA SER A 42 -8.76 -10.07 8.83
C SER A 42 -7.96 -8.86 8.36
N LEU A 43 -7.74 -7.88 9.25
CA LEU A 43 -6.90 -6.72 8.95
C LEU A 43 -5.43 -7.12 8.79
N ALA A 44 -4.91 -7.99 9.66
CA ALA A 44 -3.55 -8.49 9.58
C ALA A 44 -3.28 -9.27 8.29
N GLU A 45 -4.23 -10.12 7.87
CA GLU A 45 -4.15 -10.85 6.60
C GLU A 45 -4.07 -9.90 5.40
N ARG A 46 -4.95 -8.88 5.35
CA ARG A 46 -4.93 -7.88 4.28
C ARG A 46 -3.64 -7.05 4.25
N GLN A 47 -3.08 -6.75 5.42
CA GLN A 47 -1.78 -6.07 5.51
C GLN A 47 -0.65 -6.97 5.02
N ALA A 48 -0.63 -8.24 5.40
CA ALA A 48 0.38 -9.19 4.95
C ALA A 48 0.35 -9.37 3.43
N GLU A 49 -0.83 -9.49 2.84
CA GLU A 49 -1.04 -9.55 1.39
C GLU A 49 -0.53 -8.27 0.69
N ALA A 50 -0.94 -7.09 1.17
CA ALA A 50 -0.51 -5.81 0.59
C ALA A 50 1.02 -5.62 0.63
N VAL A 51 1.65 -5.99 1.74
CA VAL A 51 3.11 -5.93 1.90
C VAL A 51 3.80 -6.94 0.98
N SER A 52 3.28 -8.16 0.87
CA SER A 52 3.80 -9.18 -0.04
C SER A 52 3.74 -8.71 -1.49
N ALA A 53 2.60 -8.17 -1.93
CA ALA A 53 2.41 -7.64 -3.28
C ALA A 53 3.37 -6.47 -3.58
N TYR A 54 3.60 -5.59 -2.60
CA TYR A 54 4.58 -4.51 -2.72
C TYR A 54 5.99 -5.04 -2.97
N TYR A 55 6.46 -5.98 -2.15
CA TYR A 55 7.82 -6.51 -2.30
C TYR A 55 7.99 -7.35 -3.57
N GLU A 56 6.94 -8.02 -4.04
CA GLU A 56 6.97 -8.68 -5.34
C GLU A 56 7.15 -7.67 -6.49
N ALA A 57 6.40 -6.57 -6.45
CA ALA A 57 6.53 -5.49 -7.43
C ALA A 57 7.91 -4.82 -7.35
N ASP A 58 8.42 -4.58 -6.14
CA ASP A 58 9.74 -4.01 -5.89
C ASP A 58 10.85 -4.90 -6.48
N SER A 59 10.78 -6.22 -6.27
CA SER A 59 11.73 -7.17 -6.85
C SER A 59 11.74 -7.12 -8.37
N LYS A 60 10.55 -7.03 -9.01
CA LYS A 60 10.44 -6.86 -10.47
C LYS A 60 11.03 -5.52 -10.92
N GLY A 61 10.83 -4.47 -10.12
CA GLY A 61 11.42 -3.15 -10.31
C GLY A 61 12.94 -3.18 -10.31
N GLN A 62 13.53 -3.84 -9.32
CA GLN A 62 14.98 -3.98 -9.22
C GLN A 62 15.57 -4.82 -10.36
N GLU A 63 14.84 -5.83 -10.85
CA GLU A 63 15.25 -6.59 -12.03
C GLU A 63 15.23 -5.72 -13.29
N TRP A 64 14.18 -4.92 -13.46
CA TRP A 64 14.09 -3.96 -14.55
C TRP A 64 15.21 -2.91 -14.50
N VAL A 65 15.50 -2.32 -13.33
CA VAL A 65 16.62 -1.37 -13.17
C VAL A 65 17.95 -2.04 -13.55
N ARG A 66 18.16 -3.30 -13.18
CA ARG A 66 19.36 -4.06 -13.57
C ARG A 66 19.45 -4.25 -15.09
N GLN A 67 18.33 -4.50 -15.78
CA GLN A 67 18.31 -4.59 -17.24
C GLN A 67 18.67 -3.25 -17.89
N VAL A 68 18.12 -2.15 -17.37
CA VAL A 68 18.46 -0.80 -17.84
C VAL A 68 19.94 -0.48 -17.60
N ASP A 69 20.48 -0.79 -16.42
CA ASP A 69 21.90 -0.58 -16.11
C ASP A 69 22.82 -1.40 -17.02
N ALA A 70 22.47 -2.65 -17.33
CA ALA A 70 23.25 -3.47 -18.25
C ALA A 70 23.31 -2.88 -19.66
N VAL A 71 22.19 -2.38 -20.17
CA VAL A 71 22.14 -1.67 -21.48
C VAL A 71 22.98 -0.39 -21.44
N LEU A 72 22.88 0.40 -20.36
CA LEU A 72 23.69 1.62 -20.20
C LEU A 72 25.19 1.32 -20.11
N GLN A 73 25.57 0.22 -19.45
CA GLN A 73 26.97 -0.21 -19.33
C GLN A 73 27.56 -0.66 -20.67
N GLU A 74 26.82 -1.43 -21.47
CA GLU A 74 27.26 -1.88 -22.79
C GLU A 74 27.57 -0.71 -23.71
N GLU A 75 26.68 0.28 -23.77
CA GLU A 75 26.78 1.40 -24.71
C GLU A 75 27.83 2.44 -24.26
N MET A 76 27.92 2.77 -22.96
CA MET A 76 28.98 3.67 -22.46
C MET A 76 30.37 3.04 -22.44
N GLY A 77 30.48 1.70 -22.42
CA GLY A 77 31.76 1.01 -22.49
C GLY A 77 32.41 1.04 -23.88
N HIS A 78 31.67 1.38 -24.94
CA HIS A 78 32.13 1.34 -26.34
C HIS A 78 32.50 2.71 -26.93
N SER A 79 32.23 3.81 -26.24
CA SER A 79 32.39 5.16 -26.78
C SER A 79 33.08 6.09 -25.77
N ASP A 80 34.30 6.53 -26.09
CA ASP A 80 34.98 7.66 -25.42
C ASP A 80 34.27 9.01 -25.66
N ASP A 81 33.29 9.04 -26.58
CA ASP A 81 32.58 10.24 -27.01
C ASP A 81 31.14 10.25 -26.44
N SER A 82 30.95 10.95 -25.32
CA SER A 82 29.73 10.85 -24.48
C SER A 82 28.44 11.27 -25.20
N SER A 83 28.53 12.09 -26.25
CA SER A 83 27.37 12.57 -27.00
C SER A 83 26.75 11.49 -27.89
N SER A 84 27.55 10.69 -28.58
CA SER A 84 27.06 9.64 -29.50
C SER A 84 26.53 8.40 -28.75
N ALA A 85 27.10 8.11 -27.57
CA ALA A 85 26.63 7.06 -26.68
C ALA A 85 25.17 7.26 -26.24
N SER A 86 24.83 8.52 -25.95
CA SER A 86 23.51 8.89 -25.45
C SER A 86 22.40 8.63 -26.48
N ASP A 87 22.67 8.82 -27.78
CA ASP A 87 21.67 8.63 -28.82
C ASP A 87 21.46 7.15 -29.20
N ALA A 88 22.51 6.32 -29.10
CA ALA A 88 22.40 4.87 -29.26
C ALA A 88 21.60 4.22 -28.12
N VAL A 89 21.82 4.68 -26.88
CA VAL A 89 21.05 4.29 -25.70
C VAL A 89 19.57 4.65 -25.87
N LYS A 90 19.26 5.88 -26.32
CA LYS A 90 17.88 6.31 -26.58
C LYS A 90 17.18 5.44 -27.63
N ALA A 91 17.89 5.05 -28.68
CA ALA A 91 17.35 4.18 -29.74
C ALA A 91 17.08 2.74 -29.26
N ARG A 92 17.92 2.20 -28.37
CA ARG A 92 17.76 0.85 -27.78
C ARG A 92 16.68 0.79 -26.70
N LEU A 93 16.54 1.83 -25.87
CA LEU A 93 15.46 1.89 -24.89
C LEU A 93 14.09 2.13 -25.54
N GLY A 94 14.00 2.74 -26.72
CA GLY A 94 12.75 2.78 -27.48
C GLY A 94 11.58 3.38 -26.69
N GLU A 95 10.46 2.66 -26.58
CA GLU A 95 9.20 3.13 -25.99
C GLU A 95 9.24 3.38 -24.47
N ILE A 96 10.20 2.80 -23.74
CA ILE A 96 10.35 3.03 -22.28
C ILE A 96 11.10 4.33 -21.97
N TYR A 97 11.66 4.99 -22.98
CA TYR A 97 12.33 6.27 -22.85
C TYR A 97 11.42 7.42 -23.31
N HIS A 98 11.00 8.26 -22.37
CA HIS A 98 10.27 9.48 -22.68
C HIS A 98 11.24 10.56 -23.14
N GLN A 99 11.38 10.70 -24.47
CA GLN A 99 12.30 11.65 -25.11
C GLN A 99 12.04 13.11 -24.71
N ASP A 100 10.81 13.47 -24.38
CA ASP A 100 10.43 14.84 -23.99
C ASP A 100 10.98 15.25 -22.61
N GLU A 101 11.22 14.29 -21.71
CA GLU A 101 11.65 14.55 -20.32
C GLU A 101 13.05 14.00 -20.00
N GLY A 102 13.62 13.17 -20.88
CA GLY A 102 14.93 12.54 -20.66
C GLY A 102 14.90 11.44 -19.60
N MET A 103 13.72 10.85 -19.36
CA MET A 103 13.49 9.86 -18.30
C MET A 103 13.10 8.49 -18.86
N VAL A 104 13.51 7.45 -18.15
CA VAL A 104 13.05 6.07 -18.36
C VAL A 104 11.99 5.77 -17.32
N VAL A 105 10.80 5.37 -17.75
CA VAL A 105 9.67 5.12 -16.84
C VAL A 105 9.16 3.70 -17.04
N THR A 106 8.76 3.06 -15.95
CA THR A 106 8.05 1.78 -15.98
C THR A 106 6.96 1.75 -14.93
N ASP A 107 5.87 1.05 -15.28
CA ASP A 107 4.76 0.75 -14.39
C ASP A 107 4.65 -0.75 -14.21
N ILE A 108 4.83 -1.20 -12.97
CA ILE A 108 4.71 -2.60 -12.61
C ILE A 108 3.34 -2.80 -11.99
N PRO A 109 2.42 -3.54 -12.64
CA PRO A 109 1.08 -3.74 -12.13
C PRO A 109 1.12 -4.53 -10.82
N MET A 110 0.32 -4.06 -9.86
CA MET A 110 0.10 -4.68 -8.56
C MET A 110 -1.37 -5.12 -8.45
N GLU A 111 -1.70 -5.83 -7.37
CA GLU A 111 -3.08 -6.15 -7.06
C GLU A 111 -3.91 -4.89 -6.76
N ARG A 112 -5.25 -5.03 -6.83
CA ARG A 112 -6.23 -3.97 -6.50
C ARG A 112 -6.15 -2.71 -7.37
N GLY A 113 -5.64 -2.83 -8.60
CA GLY A 113 -5.58 -1.69 -9.53
C GLY A 113 -4.52 -0.66 -9.13
N GLN A 114 -3.50 -1.08 -8.39
CA GLN A 114 -2.34 -0.24 -8.08
C GLN A 114 -1.19 -0.57 -9.04
N SER A 115 -0.24 0.34 -9.17
CA SER A 115 0.99 0.08 -9.91
C SER A 115 2.17 0.76 -9.23
N LEU A 116 3.32 0.08 -9.24
CA LEU A 116 4.59 0.64 -8.79
C LEU A 116 5.22 1.39 -9.97
N ARG A 117 5.35 2.71 -9.82
CA ARG A 117 6.03 3.57 -10.78
C ARG A 117 7.49 3.75 -10.39
N ILE A 118 8.36 3.58 -11.38
CA ILE A 118 9.79 3.80 -11.26
C ILE A 118 10.21 4.76 -12.36
N GLU A 119 10.83 5.86 -11.98
CA GLU A 119 11.31 6.89 -12.91
C GLU A 119 12.83 7.05 -12.73
N LEU A 120 13.57 6.89 -13.82
CA LEU A 120 15.03 7.04 -13.86
C LEU A 120 15.41 8.22 -14.74
N THR A 121 16.30 9.08 -14.27
CA THR A 121 16.94 10.10 -15.10
C THR A 121 18.31 9.61 -15.54
N LEU A 122 18.58 9.64 -16.84
CA LEU A 122 19.90 9.29 -17.37
C LEU A 122 20.88 10.42 -17.07
N VAL A 123 22.05 10.09 -16.51
CA VAL A 123 23.10 11.06 -16.20
C VAL A 123 24.38 10.61 -16.92
N CYS A 124 24.96 11.49 -17.73
CA CYS A 124 26.26 11.24 -18.35
C CYS A 124 27.33 12.00 -17.55
N GLY A 125 27.92 11.34 -16.56
CA GLY A 125 29.02 11.88 -15.74
C GLY A 125 30.06 10.83 -15.38
N GLU A 126 31.18 11.23 -14.79
CA GLU A 126 32.23 10.30 -14.35
C GLU A 126 31.69 9.34 -13.28
N GLY A 127 31.41 8.10 -13.69
CA GLY A 127 31.08 6.97 -12.81
C GLY A 127 29.60 6.77 -12.46
N MET A 128 28.72 7.73 -12.76
CA MET A 128 27.27 7.57 -12.57
C MET A 128 26.55 7.59 -13.91
N ARG A 129 25.76 6.53 -14.17
CA ARG A 129 25.05 6.30 -15.43
C ARG A 129 23.58 6.73 -15.39
N TYR A 130 22.97 6.69 -14.21
CA TYR A 130 21.58 7.08 -13.99
C TYR A 130 21.36 7.48 -12.53
N GLN A 131 20.26 8.18 -12.28
CA GLN A 131 19.77 8.51 -10.95
C GLN A 131 18.29 8.11 -10.87
N ILE A 132 17.89 7.47 -9.77
CA ILE A 132 16.48 7.19 -9.48
C ILE A 132 15.80 8.52 -9.11
N HIS A 133 14.82 8.95 -9.90
CA HIS A 133 14.03 10.15 -9.64
C HIS A 133 12.92 9.85 -8.64
N SER A 134 12.16 8.78 -8.88
CA SER A 134 11.05 8.40 -8.02
C SER A 134 10.80 6.89 -8.01
N TRP A 135 10.22 6.42 -6.90
CA TRP A 135 9.84 5.04 -6.66
C TRP A 135 8.62 5.03 -5.74
N TYR A 136 7.42 4.92 -6.30
CA TYR A 136 6.18 5.05 -5.53
C TYR A 136 5.04 4.23 -6.12
N VAL A 137 4.10 3.84 -5.27
CA VAL A 137 2.87 3.16 -5.66
C VAL A 137 1.78 4.18 -5.87
N TYR A 138 1.05 4.06 -6.97
CA TYR A 138 -0.13 4.87 -7.26
C TYR A 138 -1.30 3.98 -7.68
N ASP A 139 -2.52 4.51 -7.61
CA ASP A 139 -3.71 3.85 -8.12
C ASP A 139 -3.74 4.02 -9.65
N SER A 140 -3.64 2.90 -10.37
CA SER A 140 -3.67 2.85 -11.84
C SER A 140 -5.05 2.53 -12.40
N GLY A 141 -6.08 2.47 -11.54
CA GLY A 141 -7.46 2.40 -11.97
C GLY A 141 -7.83 3.57 -12.87
N GLN A 142 -8.66 3.31 -13.89
CA GLN A 142 -9.25 4.39 -14.69
C GLN A 142 -10.19 5.20 -13.80
N TYR A 143 -9.68 6.27 -13.23
CA TYR A 143 -10.46 7.29 -12.56
C TYR A 143 -11.25 8.07 -13.63
N GLU A 144 -12.41 7.56 -14.02
CA GLU A 144 -13.39 8.37 -14.75
C GLU A 144 -14.02 9.36 -13.76
N ILE A 145 -13.62 10.62 -13.87
CA ILE A 145 -14.34 11.72 -13.21
C ILE A 145 -15.73 11.75 -13.83
N ASP A 146 -16.73 11.34 -13.06
CA ASP A 146 -18.14 11.53 -13.41
C ASP A 146 -18.46 13.03 -13.44
N ASN A 147 -18.39 13.61 -14.63
CA ASN A 147 -18.71 15.01 -14.90
C ASN A 147 -20.24 15.25 -15.05
N SER A 148 -21.09 14.26 -14.75
CA SER A 148 -22.54 14.41 -14.85
C SER A 148 -23.18 15.15 -13.67
N MET A 149 -22.42 15.40 -12.60
CA MET A 149 -22.93 16.12 -11.43
C MET A 149 -23.17 17.59 -11.78
N PRO A 150 -24.42 18.11 -11.66
CA PRO A 150 -24.70 19.51 -11.88
C PRO A 150 -24.04 20.32 -10.76
N VAL A 151 -22.91 20.95 -11.08
CA VAL A 151 -22.22 21.86 -10.18
C VAL A 151 -23.02 23.17 -10.14
N TRP A 152 -23.34 23.65 -8.94
CA TRP A 152 -24.09 24.90 -8.77
C TRP A 152 -23.30 26.07 -9.39
N ASP A 153 -23.88 26.73 -10.38
CA ASP A 153 -23.23 27.79 -11.18
C ASP A 153 -23.28 29.18 -10.52
N GLY A 154 -23.82 29.28 -9.31
CA GLY A 154 -23.91 30.54 -8.56
C GLY A 154 -24.85 31.58 -9.19
N SER A 155 -25.65 31.24 -10.21
CA SER A 155 -26.61 32.16 -10.80
C SER A 155 -27.90 32.21 -9.97
N SER A 156 -27.85 32.95 -8.86
CA SER A 156 -29.08 33.45 -8.23
C SER A 156 -29.77 34.43 -9.18
N GLY A 157 -31.02 34.12 -9.52
CA GLY A 157 -31.86 34.87 -10.45
C GLY A 157 -31.91 36.37 -10.17
N ALA A 158 -31.93 37.13 -11.26
CA ALA A 158 -32.31 38.53 -11.32
C ALA A 158 -33.79 38.66 -11.71
#